data_AF-A0A7H4PR64-F1
#
_entry.id   AF-A0A7H4PR64-F1
#
_cell.length_a   1.000
_cell.length_b   1.000
_cell.length_c   1.000
_cell.angle_alpha   90.00
_cell.angle_beta   90.00
_cell.angle_gamma   90.00
#
_symmetry.space_group_name_H-M   'P 1'
#
loop_
_entity.id
_entity.type
_entity.pdbx_description
1 polymer ?
#
loop_
_entity_poly.entity_id
_entity_poly.type
_entity_poly.pdbx_seq_one_letter_code
_entity_poly.pdbx_strand_id
1 'polypeptide(L)' 'MAGMKNMHEKMMAAVNESNPDKAFAKGMIAHHEGAIAMAETELKYGKDPEMRKLAQDII' A
#
# COMPACT_ATOMS: atom_id res chain seq x y z
N MET A 1 9.46 7.72 4.51
CA MET A 1 8.07 7.97 4.96
C MET A 1 7.16 8.65 3.93
N ALA A 2 7.65 9.17 2.79
CA ALA A 2 6.81 9.83 1.78
C ALA A 2 5.72 8.92 1.18
N GLY A 3 5.98 7.61 1.03
CA GLY A 3 5.00 6.63 0.53
C GLY A 3 3.74 6.51 1.39
N MET A 4 3.89 6.46 2.72
CA MET A 4 2.74 6.39 3.64
C MET A 4 1.90 7.68 3.62
N LYS A 5 2.53 8.84 3.46
CA LYS A 5 1.79 10.12 3.36
C LYS A 5 0.96 10.19 2.07
N ASN A 6 1.53 9.78 0.94
CA ASN A 6 0.80 9.73 -0.34
C ASN A 6 -0.36 8.72 -0.31
N MET A 7 -0.19 7.57 0.35
CA MET A 7 -1.27 6.59 0.52
C MET A 7 -2.44 7.19 1.33
N HIS A 8 -2.15 7.87 2.43
CA HIS A 8 -3.17 8.51 3.26
C HIS A 8 -4.00 9.55 2.48
N GLU A 9 -3.34 10.42 1.71
CA GLU A 9 -4.02 11.45 0.91
C GLU A 9 -4.93 10.84 -0.17
N LYS A 10 -4.45 9.83 -0.91
CA LYS A 10 -5.25 9.13 -1.92
C LYS A 10 -6.43 8.36 -1.31
N MET A 11 -6.26 7.78 -0.12
CA MET A 11 -7.32 7.07 0.58
C MET A 11 -8.41 8.04 1.08
N MET A 12 -8.02 9.24 1.53
CA MET A 12 -8.96 10.31 1.88
C MET A 12 -9.70 10.86 0.64
N ALA A 13 -9.08 10.88 -0.53
CA ALA A 13 -9.77 11.22 -1.77
C ALA A 13 -10.81 10.15 -2.17
N ALA A 14 -10.56 8.88 -1.84
CA ALA A 14 -11.45 7.77 -2.15
C ALA A 14 -12.76 7.80 -1.34
N VAL A 15 -12.73 8.23 -0.07
CA VAL A 15 -13.95 8.33 0.76
C VAL A 15 -14.91 9.45 0.34
N ASN A 16 -14.46 10.38 -0.50
CA ASN A 16 -15.32 11.44 -1.08
C ASN A 16 -16.02 11.01 -2.38
N GLU A 17 -15.81 9.78 -2.85
CA GLU A 17 -16.47 9.24 -4.04
C GLU A 17 -17.88 8.71 -3.69
N SER A 18 -18.88 9.09 -4.49
CA SER A 18 -20.29 8.77 -4.22
C SER A 18 -20.69 7.37 -4.68
N ASN A 19 -19.98 6.80 -5.67
CA ASN A 19 -20.17 5.42 -6.07
C ASN A 19 -19.32 4.49 -5.18
N PRO A 20 -19.93 3.56 -4.42
CA PRO A 20 -19.21 2.70 -3.48
C PRO A 20 -18.12 1.83 -4.13
N ASP A 21 -18.36 1.30 -5.34
CA ASP A 21 -17.38 0.46 -6.03
C ASP A 21 -16.16 1.27 -6.47
N LYS A 22 -16.40 2.51 -6.94
CA LYS A 22 -15.31 3.43 -7.28
C LYS A 22 -14.54 3.88 -6.04
N ALA A 23 -15.23 4.16 -4.94
CA ALA A 23 -14.61 4.52 -3.67
C ALA A 23 -13.71 3.39 -3.17
N PHE A 24 -14.22 2.16 -3.17
CA PHE A 24 -13.45 0.98 -2.80
C PHE A 24 -12.23 0.77 -3.70
N ALA A 25 -12.41 0.79 -5.03
CA ALA A 25 -11.31 0.59 -5.97
C ALA A 25 -10.21 1.65 -5.80
N LYS A 26 -10.57 2.94 -5.66
CA LYS A 26 -9.62 4.04 -5.42
C LYS A 26 -8.86 3.85 -4.10
N GLY A 27 -9.57 3.46 -3.03
CA GLY A 27 -8.95 3.19 -1.74
C GLY A 27 -8.00 2.00 -1.78
N MET A 28 -8.37 0.92 -2.49
CA MET A 28 -7.55 -0.28 -2.63
C MET A 28 -6.29 -0.06 -3.47
N ILE A 29 -6.35 0.78 -4.50
CA ILE A 29 -5.15 1.19 -5.25
C ILE A 29 -4.14 1.83 -4.30
N ALA A 30 -4.56 2.84 -3.52
CA ALA A 30 -3.67 3.53 -2.59
C ALA A 30 -3.13 2.58 -1.49
N HIS A 31 -3.98 1.72 -0.97
CA HIS A 31 -3.60 0.71 0.03
C HIS A 31 -2.53 -0.26 -0.51
N HIS A 32 -2.70 -0.78 -1.73
CA HIS A 32 -1.74 -1.70 -2.34
C HIS A 32 -0.43 -1.01 -2.73
N GLU A 33 -0.47 0.24 -3.22
CA GLU A 33 0.75 1.04 -3.43
C GLU A 33 1.55 1.20 -2.13
N GLY A 34 0.86 1.44 -1.01
CA GLY A 34 1.48 1.51 0.32
C GLY A 34 2.11 0.18 0.75
N ALA A 35 1.40 -0.94 0.52
CA ALA A 35 1.89 -2.28 0.83
C ALA A 35 3.15 -2.63 0.02
N ILE A 36 3.17 -2.32 -1.28
CA ILE A 36 4.34 -2.52 -2.15
C ILE A 36 5.54 -1.72 -1.62
N ALA A 37 5.36 -0.43 -1.30
CA ALA A 37 6.45 0.39 -0.77
C ALA A 37 7.02 -0.14 0.56
N MET A 38 6.17 -0.72 1.42
CA MET A 38 6.61 -1.39 2.65
C MET A 38 7.35 -2.69 2.36
N ALA A 39 6.84 -3.51 1.43
CA ALA A 39 7.48 -4.74 1.01
C ALA A 39 8.87 -4.47 0.41
N GLU A 40 9.03 -3.48 -0.47
CA GLU A 40 10.33 -3.05 -0.99
C GLU A 40 11.30 -2.62 0.13
N THR A 41 10.78 -1.97 1.17
CA THR A 41 11.58 -1.58 2.34
C THR A 41 12.07 -2.81 3.11
N GLU A 42 11.21 -3.80 3.34
CA GLU A 42 11.59 -5.07 3.98
C GLU A 42 12.60 -5.85 3.12
N LEU A 43 12.43 -5.90 1.80
CA LEU A 43 13.39 -6.54 0.90
C LEU A 43 14.76 -5.86 0.90
N LYS A 44 14.79 -4.54 1.09
CA LYS A 44 16.02 -3.75 1.09
C LYS A 44 16.77 -3.81 2.43
N TYR A 45 16.07 -3.81 3.55
CA TYR A 45 16.66 -3.62 4.87
C TYR A 45 16.40 -4.76 5.87
N GLY A 46 15.33 -5.52 5.64
CA GLY A 46 14.93 -6.65 6.46
C GLY A 46 15.89 -7.84 6.33
N LYS A 47 16.00 -8.60 7.40
CA LYS A 47 16.94 -9.74 7.52
C LYS A 47 16.26 -11.06 7.82
N ASP A 48 15.01 -11.03 8.27
CA ASP A 48 14.26 -12.24 8.59
C ASP A 48 13.85 -12.95 7.28
N PRO A 49 14.22 -14.23 7.07
CA PRO A 49 13.92 -14.92 5.82
C PRO A 49 12.42 -15.08 5.53
N GLU A 50 11.58 -15.26 6.55
CA GLU A 50 10.14 -15.44 6.37
C GLU A 50 9.47 -14.11 6.01
N MET A 51 9.85 -13.02 6.69
CA MET A 51 9.34 -11.68 6.39
C MET A 51 9.77 -11.20 5.00
N ARG A 52 10.98 -11.52 4.58
CA ARG A 52 11.45 -11.22 3.22
C ARG A 52 10.68 -12.02 2.18
N LYS A 53 10.37 -13.29 2.44
CA LYS A 53 9.53 -14.09 1.54
C LYS A 53 8.13 -13.50 1.43
N LEU A 54 7.51 -13.13 2.56
CA LEU A 54 6.22 -12.45 2.57
C LEU A 54 6.25 -11.15 1.75
N ALA A 55 7.31 -10.36 1.86
CA ALA A 55 7.48 -9.14 1.08
C ALA A 55 7.63 -9.43 -0.43
N GLN A 56 8.21 -10.57 -0.84
CA GLN A 56 8.22 -10.99 -2.25
C GLN A 56 6.82 -11.38 -2.73
N ASP A 57 6.03 -12.07 -1.90
CA ASP A 57 4.68 -12.51 -2.26
C ASP A 57 3.67 -11.34 -2.38
N ILE A 58 3.99 -10.17 -1.83
CA ILE A 58 3.18 -8.93 -1.92
C ILE A 58 3.37 -8.18 -3.25
N ILE A 59 4.51 -8.38 -3.95
CA ILE A 59 4.90 -7.67 -5.18
C ILE A 59 4.53 -8.51 -6.41
#